data_AF-A0AAU5AGH1-F1
#
_entry.id   AF-A0AAU5AGH1-F1
#
_cell.length_a   1.000
_cell.length_b   1.000
_cell.length_c   1.000
_cell.angle_alpha   90.00
_cell.angle_beta   90.00
_cell.angle_gamma   90.00
#
_symmetry.space_group_name_H-M   'P 1'
#
loop_
_entity.id
_entity.type
_entity.pdbx_description
1 polymer ?
#
loop_
_entity_poly.entity_id
_entity_poly.type
_entity_poly.pdbx_seq_one_letter_code
_entity_poly.pdbx_strand_id
1 'polypeptide(L)'
;MSPAGSPASAYSAPYEPPPVDDETVGLRIADVVESIPGIPTPDAGPAGRAVPPTGAAGGAGVPGGGRAARRKASRRHGRHGGAGGAQEGQEAQESGAVAGAPLSRMEARRAARARKPGAAVMASRAIGEVFITTGVLMLLFVTYQLWWTNVRAHAQAGNEASSLQDDWANGKRNPGLFEPGQGFALLHIPKLDVVVPIAEGTDKKRVLDRGMVGHYAEEGVKTAMPDARTGNFGLAGHRNTHGEPFRYINRLKPGDPIVVETQDKYFVYKMASILPVTSPSNTAVLDAIPKDAGFTKAGRYITLTTCTPEFTSKYRMIVWGTMVEERSRDKGKPDALVD
;
A
#
# COMPACT_ATOMS: atom_id res chain seq x y z
N MET A 1 -6.05 40.21 52.31
CA MET A 1 -5.15 40.97 51.40
C MET A 1 -4.18 39.98 50.77
N SER A 2 -4.29 39.76 49.46
CA SER A 2 -3.40 38.94 48.61
C SER A 2 -2.06 39.66 48.36
N PRO A 3 -1.02 39.08 47.68
CA PRO A 3 -1.07 38.39 46.37
C PRO A 3 -0.46 36.96 46.42
N ALA A 4 -1.00 35.94 45.74
CA ALA A 4 -1.03 35.67 44.29
C ALA A 4 0.37 35.55 43.67
N GLY A 5 0.92 34.32 43.66
CA GLY A 5 2.09 33.93 42.86
C GLY A 5 1.65 33.12 41.65
N SER A 6 1.91 33.65 40.45
CA SER A 6 1.69 32.97 39.16
C SER A 6 2.73 31.87 38.93
N PRO A 7 2.37 30.68 38.42
CA PRO A 7 3.34 29.82 37.77
C PRO A 7 3.53 30.22 36.29
N ALA A 8 4.79 30.27 35.91
CA ALA A 8 5.30 30.73 34.62
C ALA A 8 4.83 29.87 33.44
N SER A 9 4.54 30.54 32.32
CA SER A 9 4.34 30.00 30.99
C SER A 9 5.61 29.27 30.51
N ALA A 10 5.56 27.95 30.38
CA ALA A 10 6.61 27.19 29.70
C ALA A 10 6.39 27.31 28.19
N TYR A 11 7.26 28.09 27.55
CA TYR A 11 7.35 28.24 26.10
C TYR A 11 7.57 26.89 25.42
N SER A 12 6.75 26.61 24.40
CA SER A 12 6.96 25.57 23.40
C SER A 12 8.25 25.84 22.64
N ALA A 13 9.22 24.91 22.71
CA ALA A 13 10.34 24.92 21.77
C ALA A 13 9.81 24.61 20.36
N PRO A 14 10.23 25.34 19.31
CA PRO A 14 9.91 24.98 17.94
C PRO A 14 10.47 23.60 17.61
N TYR A 15 9.65 22.79 16.94
CA TYR A 15 10.02 21.48 16.44
C TYR A 15 11.15 21.60 15.40
N GLU A 16 12.27 20.95 15.68
CA GLU A 16 13.38 20.79 14.74
C GLU A 16 13.32 19.36 14.18
N PRO A 17 13.03 19.17 12.87
CA PRO A 17 12.99 17.84 12.29
C PRO A 17 14.39 17.21 12.30
N PRO A 18 14.50 15.88 12.49
CA PRO A 18 15.79 15.20 12.42
C PRO A 18 16.41 15.37 11.03
N PRO A 19 17.76 15.36 10.94
CA PRO A 19 18.46 15.49 9.67
C PRO A 19 17.99 14.42 8.68
N VAL A 20 17.77 14.85 7.45
CA VAL A 20 17.39 14.00 6.34
C VAL A 20 18.61 13.19 5.95
N ASP A 21 18.60 11.88 6.25
CA ASP A 21 19.60 10.98 5.68
C ASP A 21 19.28 10.80 4.19
N ASP A 22 20.16 11.30 3.31
CA ASP A 22 20.04 11.30 1.84
C ASP A 22 20.04 9.89 1.20
N GLU A 23 20.04 8.80 1.98
CA GLU A 23 20.13 7.43 1.48
C GLU A 23 18.78 6.74 1.18
N THR A 24 17.66 7.47 1.14
CA THR A 24 16.37 6.88 0.67
C THR A 24 15.65 7.71 -0.39
N VAL A 25 16.42 8.30 -1.31
CA VAL A 25 15.90 8.92 -2.54
C VAL A 25 15.61 7.83 -3.56
N GLY A 26 14.37 7.36 -3.60
CA GLY A 26 13.93 6.40 -4.60
C GLY A 26 12.48 6.00 -4.44
N LEU A 27 11.56 6.93 -4.68
CA LEU A 27 10.16 6.75 -5.15
C LEU A 27 9.29 7.93 -4.70
N ARG A 28 9.55 9.15 -5.19
CA ARG A 28 8.57 10.26 -5.26
C ARG A 28 8.94 11.26 -6.35
N ILE A 29 8.53 11.01 -7.59
CA ILE A 29 8.42 12.07 -8.60
C ILE A 29 7.15 11.78 -9.43
N ALA A 30 6.38 12.85 -9.66
CA ALA A 30 5.02 12.96 -10.21
C ALA A 30 3.92 12.87 -9.15
N ASP A 31 3.06 13.90 -9.11
CA ASP A 31 1.81 14.07 -8.34
C ASP A 31 1.80 15.00 -7.11
N VAL A 32 2.84 15.82 -6.83
CA VAL A 32 2.77 16.82 -5.72
C VAL A 32 2.94 18.29 -6.15
N VAL A 33 3.22 18.58 -7.42
CA VAL A 33 3.36 19.97 -7.89
C VAL A 33 2.13 20.39 -8.69
N GLU A 34 0.93 20.33 -8.09
CA GLU A 34 -0.24 21.01 -8.68
C GLU A 34 -1.41 21.25 -7.72
N SER A 35 -1.18 21.68 -6.46
CA SER A 35 -2.30 22.22 -5.66
C SER A 35 -1.86 23.01 -4.41
N ILE A 36 -1.21 24.18 -4.57
CA ILE A 36 -1.19 25.20 -3.51
C ILE A 36 -1.43 26.59 -4.13
N PRO A 37 -2.55 27.28 -3.82
CA PRO A 37 -2.82 28.63 -4.30
C PRO A 37 -2.18 29.70 -3.38
N GLY A 38 -1.50 30.71 -3.96
CA GLY A 38 -1.31 32.01 -3.29
C GLY A 38 0.07 32.67 -3.23
N ILE A 39 0.88 32.72 -4.30
CA ILE A 39 2.04 33.65 -4.40
C ILE A 39 2.10 34.27 -5.82
N PRO A 40 2.34 35.60 -5.97
CA PRO A 40 2.10 36.32 -7.22
C PRO A 40 3.26 36.22 -8.21
N THR A 41 2.91 36.17 -9.50
CA THR A 41 3.84 36.21 -10.65
C THR A 41 4.14 37.65 -11.07
N PRO A 42 5.39 38.01 -11.44
CA PRO A 42 5.68 39.32 -12.02
C PRO A 42 5.40 39.38 -13.53
N ASP A 43 4.98 40.57 -13.96
CA ASP A 43 4.56 41.00 -15.31
C ASP A 43 5.46 40.59 -16.48
N ALA A 44 4.81 40.21 -17.59
CA ALA A 44 5.22 40.60 -18.94
C ALA A 44 3.97 40.67 -19.84
N GLY A 45 3.68 41.86 -20.36
CA GLY A 45 2.50 42.21 -21.17
C GLY A 45 2.48 41.70 -22.62
N PRO A 46 1.49 42.13 -23.43
CA PRO A 46 0.78 41.24 -24.35
C PRO A 46 1.00 41.52 -25.85
N ALA A 47 0.84 40.48 -26.66
CA ALA A 47 0.42 40.51 -28.07
C ALA A 47 0.01 39.07 -28.44
N GLY A 48 -0.99 38.72 -29.24
CA GLY A 48 -1.82 39.44 -30.18
C GLY A 48 -2.47 38.36 -31.07
N ARG A 49 -3.81 38.36 -31.09
CA ARG A 49 -4.80 37.55 -31.80
C ARG A 49 -4.55 37.25 -33.30
N ALA A 50 -4.91 36.03 -33.77
CA ALA A 50 -5.67 35.70 -35.01
C ALA A 50 -5.55 34.19 -35.34
N VAL A 51 -6.61 33.35 -35.17
CA VAL A 51 -7.70 32.98 -36.11
C VAL A 51 -7.26 32.06 -37.28
N PRO A 52 -7.89 30.87 -37.47
CA PRO A 52 -7.71 29.98 -38.61
C PRO A 52 -8.80 30.16 -39.69
N PRO A 53 -8.60 29.59 -40.89
CA PRO A 53 -9.70 28.98 -41.64
C PRO A 53 -9.25 27.64 -42.27
N THR A 54 -10.04 26.67 -42.73
CA THR A 54 -11.41 26.53 -43.26
C THR A 54 -11.64 24.99 -43.34
N GLY A 55 -12.79 24.42 -42.98
CA GLY A 55 -13.94 24.15 -43.88
C GLY A 55 -13.70 22.90 -44.77
N ALA A 56 -14.60 21.97 -45.04
CA ALA A 56 -15.98 21.67 -44.66
C ALA A 56 -16.35 20.31 -45.32
N ALA A 57 -17.47 19.71 -44.89
CA ALA A 57 -18.21 18.59 -45.50
C ALA A 57 -17.57 17.19 -45.43
N GLY A 58 -18.26 16.11 -45.13
CA GLY A 58 -19.70 15.80 -45.06
C GLY A 58 -19.90 14.36 -45.55
N GLY A 59 -20.83 13.61 -44.95
CA GLY A 59 -21.33 12.36 -45.55
C GLY A 59 -21.32 11.13 -44.63
N ALA A 60 -22.51 10.78 -44.16
CA ALA A 60 -22.85 9.51 -43.52
C ALA A 60 -22.92 8.35 -44.55
N GLY A 61 -22.86 7.10 -44.06
CA GLY A 61 -23.49 5.96 -44.73
C GLY A 61 -22.63 4.71 -44.97
N VAL A 62 -22.69 3.78 -44.02
CA VAL A 62 -22.52 2.30 -44.15
C VAL A 62 -23.77 1.74 -44.90
N PRO A 63 -23.88 0.49 -45.47
CA PRO A 63 -23.04 -0.73 -45.36
C PRO A 63 -22.76 -1.49 -46.70
N GLY A 64 -21.99 -2.57 -46.62
CA GLY A 64 -22.36 -3.80 -47.33
C GLY A 64 -21.23 -4.72 -47.78
N GLY A 65 -21.42 -6.02 -47.52
CA GLY A 65 -20.93 -7.08 -48.41
C GLY A 65 -19.71 -7.86 -47.93
N GLY A 66 -19.96 -9.06 -47.42
CA GLY A 66 -18.93 -10.03 -47.06
C GLY A 66 -18.56 -11.02 -48.16
N ARG A 67 -17.76 -12.00 -47.72
CA ARG A 67 -17.43 -13.31 -48.29
C ARG A 67 -16.43 -13.36 -49.46
N ALA A 68 -15.27 -13.89 -49.11
CA ALA A 68 -14.65 -15.07 -49.71
C ALA A 68 -14.76 -15.22 -51.24
N ALA A 69 -13.62 -15.11 -51.92
CA ALA A 69 -12.97 -16.29 -52.53
C ALA A 69 -11.69 -15.90 -53.29
N ARG A 70 -10.82 -16.92 -53.36
CA ARG A 70 -9.98 -17.29 -54.52
C ARG A 70 -8.49 -16.93 -54.48
N ARG A 71 -7.77 -17.87 -53.85
CA ARG A 71 -6.71 -18.73 -54.43
C ARG A 71 -5.58 -18.10 -55.27
N LYS A 72 -4.38 -18.34 -54.72
CA LYS A 72 -3.19 -19.04 -55.29
C LYS A 72 -2.31 -18.33 -56.33
N ALA A 73 -1.02 -18.66 -56.13
CA ALA A 73 0.18 -18.41 -56.93
C ALA A 73 0.75 -17.00 -56.73
N SER A 74 2.04 -16.81 -56.45
CA SER A 74 3.22 -17.66 -56.62
C SER A 74 4.35 -17.19 -55.70
N ARG A 75 5.07 -18.14 -55.11
CA ARG A 75 6.45 -17.91 -54.65
C ARG A 75 7.32 -17.54 -55.85
N ARG A 76 8.00 -16.40 -55.81
CA ARG A 76 9.30 -16.24 -56.48
C ARG A 76 10.15 -15.14 -55.81
N HIS A 77 11.44 -15.47 -55.75
CA HIS A 77 12.57 -14.76 -55.18
C HIS A 77 12.80 -13.30 -55.58
N GLY A 78 13.57 -12.62 -54.70
CA GLY A 78 14.40 -11.42 -54.96
C GLY A 78 14.12 -10.37 -53.87
N ARG A 79 14.91 -10.14 -52.83
CA ARG A 79 16.32 -9.69 -52.69
C ARG A 79 16.67 -8.43 -53.51
N HIS A 80 17.26 -7.46 -52.78
CA HIS A 80 17.74 -6.09 -53.09
C HIS A 80 16.69 -4.99 -52.83
N GLY A 81 16.97 -3.92 -52.08
CA GLY A 81 18.21 -3.40 -51.47
C GLY A 81 18.04 -1.89 -51.19
N GLY A 82 18.91 -1.33 -50.33
CA GLY A 82 19.08 0.13 -50.11
C GLY A 82 18.57 0.59 -48.73
N ALA A 83 19.36 0.86 -47.68
CA ALA A 83 20.67 1.51 -47.49
C ALA A 83 20.61 3.04 -47.35
N GLY A 84 21.38 3.55 -46.37
CA GLY A 84 21.74 4.94 -46.12
C GLY A 84 21.31 5.37 -44.71
N GLY A 85 22.17 5.75 -43.77
CA GLY A 85 23.59 6.13 -43.66
C GLY A 85 23.70 6.78 -42.26
N ALA A 86 24.81 7.08 -41.60
CA ALA A 86 26.24 7.22 -41.83
C ALA A 86 26.81 7.63 -40.43
N GLN A 87 28.08 7.70 -40.04
CA GLN A 87 29.38 7.21 -40.49
C GLN A 87 30.41 8.04 -39.69
N GLU A 88 31.33 7.40 -38.97
CA GLU A 88 32.68 7.89 -38.65
C GLU A 88 33.54 6.61 -38.60
N GLY A 89 34.65 6.40 -39.31
CA GLY A 89 35.47 7.32 -40.08
C GLY A 89 36.92 7.29 -39.59
N GLN A 90 37.60 6.13 -39.65
CA GLN A 90 39.07 6.07 -39.57
C GLN A 90 39.64 4.93 -40.43
N GLU A 91 40.11 5.36 -41.60
CA GLU A 91 41.22 4.89 -42.43
C GLU A 91 41.72 3.43 -42.28
N ALA A 92 41.53 2.65 -43.34
CA ALA A 92 42.35 1.48 -43.64
C ALA A 92 42.54 1.35 -45.17
N GLN A 93 43.63 1.96 -45.63
CA GLN A 93 44.59 1.47 -46.61
C GLN A 93 44.16 0.28 -47.48
N GLU A 94 43.95 0.56 -48.77
CA GLU A 94 43.95 -0.43 -49.84
C GLU A 94 45.24 -1.26 -49.79
N SER A 95 45.09 -2.56 -49.54
CA SER A 95 46.09 -3.55 -49.86
C SER A 95 45.40 -4.66 -50.65
N GLY A 96 45.92 -4.91 -51.84
CA GLY A 96 45.32 -5.75 -52.87
C GLY A 96 44.88 -7.11 -52.36
N ALA A 97 43.68 -7.51 -52.80
CA ALA A 97 43.21 -8.88 -52.69
C ALA A 97 44.06 -9.78 -53.58
N VAL A 98 45.18 -10.26 -53.04
CA VAL A 98 45.79 -11.48 -53.52
C VAL A 98 44.83 -12.60 -53.15
N ALA A 99 44.29 -13.27 -54.16
CA ALA A 99 43.53 -14.50 -54.00
C ALA A 99 44.41 -15.53 -53.26
N GLY A 100 44.25 -15.59 -51.94
CA GLY A 100 44.91 -16.58 -51.10
C GLY A 100 44.42 -17.98 -51.49
N ALA A 101 45.37 -18.90 -51.60
CA ALA A 101 45.17 -20.31 -51.92
C ALA A 101 43.98 -20.93 -51.15
N PRO A 102 43.30 -21.96 -51.71
CA PRO A 102 42.20 -22.62 -51.01
C PRO A 102 42.69 -23.12 -49.65
N LEU A 103 42.15 -22.53 -48.58
CA LEU A 103 42.52 -22.89 -47.21
C LEU A 103 42.41 -24.40 -47.05
N SER A 104 43.48 -25.01 -46.52
CA SER A 104 43.50 -26.43 -46.23
C SER A 104 42.30 -26.79 -45.33
N ARG A 105 41.75 -28.00 -45.50
CA ARG A 105 40.68 -28.53 -44.64
C ARG A 105 40.99 -28.38 -43.15
N MET A 106 42.27 -28.32 -42.79
CA MET A 106 42.74 -28.06 -41.42
C MET A 106 42.67 -26.59 -41.00
N GLU A 107 42.98 -25.64 -41.88
CA GLU A 107 42.92 -24.20 -41.61
C GLU A 107 41.48 -23.72 -41.52
N ALA A 108 40.60 -24.22 -42.39
CA ALA A 108 39.16 -24.01 -42.30
C ALA A 108 38.58 -24.58 -40.99
N ARG A 109 39.07 -25.73 -40.53
CA ARG A 109 38.70 -26.32 -39.21
C ARG A 109 39.24 -25.50 -38.03
N ARG A 110 40.42 -24.89 -38.14
CA ARG A 110 41.02 -24.06 -37.08
C ARG A 110 40.29 -22.72 -36.95
N ALA A 111 39.98 -22.07 -38.07
CA ALA A 111 39.15 -20.86 -38.11
C ALA A 111 37.72 -21.13 -37.61
N ALA A 112 37.14 -22.30 -37.89
CA ALA A 112 35.85 -22.71 -37.34
C ALA A 112 35.87 -22.97 -35.82
N ARG A 113 37.01 -23.38 -35.25
CA ARG A 113 37.20 -23.50 -33.80
C ARG A 113 37.37 -22.14 -33.11
N ALA A 114 38.05 -21.19 -33.75
CA ALA A 114 38.22 -19.83 -33.25
C ALA A 114 36.92 -19.01 -33.23
N ARG A 115 35.91 -19.40 -34.02
CA ARG A 115 34.57 -18.79 -34.07
C ARG A 115 33.61 -19.31 -33.00
N LYS A 116 33.99 -20.30 -32.19
CA LYS A 116 33.14 -20.79 -31.10
C LYS A 116 33.32 -19.87 -29.89
N PRO A 117 32.23 -19.37 -29.27
CA PRO A 117 32.36 -18.58 -28.04
C PRO A 117 33.17 -19.41 -27.03
N GLY A 118 34.21 -18.80 -26.47
CA GLY A 118 35.08 -19.47 -25.51
C GLY A 118 34.27 -20.00 -24.33
N ALA A 119 34.72 -21.10 -23.72
CA ALA A 119 34.04 -21.70 -22.56
C ALA A 119 33.78 -20.68 -21.44
N ALA A 120 34.65 -19.67 -21.29
CA ALA A 120 34.46 -18.54 -20.38
C ALA A 120 33.24 -17.66 -20.70
N VAL A 121 32.93 -17.41 -21.99
CA VAL A 121 31.75 -16.64 -22.42
C VAL A 121 30.47 -17.44 -22.22
N MET A 122 30.53 -18.76 -22.41
CA MET A 122 29.39 -19.64 -22.12
C MET A 122 29.13 -19.75 -20.62
N ALA A 123 30.19 -19.83 -19.80
CA ALA A 123 30.09 -19.84 -18.34
C ALA A 123 29.53 -18.51 -17.80
N SER A 124 30.00 -17.36 -18.31
CA SER A 124 29.49 -16.06 -17.86
C SER A 124 28.02 -15.83 -18.24
N ARG A 125 27.58 -16.34 -19.39
CA ARG A 125 26.16 -16.33 -19.79
C ARG A 125 25.29 -17.18 -18.87
N ALA A 126 25.72 -18.40 -18.54
CA ALA A 126 24.99 -19.27 -17.63
C ALA A 126 24.88 -18.64 -16.22
N ILE A 127 25.96 -18.05 -15.73
CA ILE A 127 25.96 -17.31 -14.45
C ILE A 127 24.98 -16.13 -14.54
N GLY A 128 25.07 -15.30 -15.58
CA GLY A 128 24.16 -14.17 -15.78
C GLY A 128 22.69 -14.58 -15.81
N GLU A 129 22.37 -15.67 -16.51
CA GLU A 129 21.01 -16.21 -16.57
C GLU A 129 20.50 -16.68 -15.20
N VAL A 130 21.35 -17.35 -14.39
CA VAL A 130 21.00 -17.73 -13.01
C VAL A 130 20.73 -16.49 -12.15
N PHE A 131 21.55 -15.44 -12.26
CA PHE A 131 21.31 -14.20 -11.50
C PHE A 131 20.04 -13.47 -11.94
N ILE A 132 19.77 -13.41 -13.25
CA ILE A 132 18.55 -12.79 -13.80
C ILE A 132 17.31 -13.57 -13.34
N THR A 133 17.31 -14.89 -13.49
CA THR A 133 16.18 -15.74 -13.08
C THR A 133 15.93 -15.65 -11.57
N THR A 134 16.99 -15.65 -10.77
CA THR A 134 16.89 -15.46 -9.32
C THR A 134 16.31 -14.09 -8.98
N GLY A 135 16.78 -13.01 -9.62
CA GLY A 135 16.26 -11.66 -9.43
C GLY A 135 14.77 -11.54 -9.78
N VAL A 136 14.36 -12.10 -10.93
CA VAL A 136 12.95 -12.14 -11.36
C VAL A 136 12.10 -12.92 -10.35
N LEU A 137 12.59 -14.06 -9.85
CA LEU A 137 11.88 -14.85 -8.85
C LEU A 137 11.70 -14.08 -7.55
N MET A 138 12.73 -13.36 -7.09
CA MET A 138 12.63 -12.50 -5.91
C MET A 138 11.61 -11.36 -6.10
N LEU A 139 11.61 -10.69 -7.27
CA LEU A 139 10.63 -9.64 -7.58
C LEU A 139 9.19 -10.17 -7.61
N LEU A 140 8.98 -11.35 -8.21
CA LEU A 140 7.67 -12.02 -8.22
C LEU A 140 7.24 -12.41 -6.80
N PHE A 141 8.16 -12.89 -5.97
CA PHE A 141 7.87 -13.22 -4.59
C PHE A 141 7.44 -12.00 -3.77
N VAL A 142 8.14 -10.86 -3.90
CA VAL A 142 7.75 -9.60 -3.23
C VAL A 142 6.37 -9.13 -3.70
N THR A 143 6.12 -9.17 -5.01
CA THR A 143 4.82 -8.81 -5.59
C THR A 143 3.70 -9.70 -5.05
N TYR A 144 3.94 -11.00 -4.95
CA TYR A 144 3.01 -11.95 -4.35
C TYR A 144 2.73 -11.62 -2.88
N GLN A 145 3.76 -11.32 -2.09
CA GLN A 145 3.61 -10.97 -0.68
C GLN A 145 2.78 -9.71 -0.47
N LEU A 146 2.88 -8.70 -1.34
CA LEU A 146 2.15 -7.44 -1.18
C LEU A 146 0.74 -7.48 -1.78
N TRP A 147 0.55 -8.17 -2.91
CA TRP A 147 -0.73 -8.16 -3.61
C TRP A 147 -1.62 -9.35 -3.26
N TRP A 148 -1.11 -10.58 -3.41
CA TRP A 148 -1.94 -11.78 -3.27
C TRP A 148 -2.37 -12.03 -1.83
N THR A 149 -1.48 -11.78 -0.85
CA THR A 149 -1.83 -11.94 0.57
C THR A 149 -2.93 -10.97 0.99
N ASN A 150 -2.94 -9.73 0.47
CA ASN A 150 -3.99 -8.75 0.72
C ASN A 150 -5.33 -9.23 0.15
N VAL A 151 -5.35 -9.70 -1.10
CA VAL A 151 -6.57 -10.24 -1.71
C VAL A 151 -7.13 -11.42 -0.90
N ARG A 152 -6.27 -12.37 -0.52
CA ARG A 152 -6.69 -13.53 0.28
C ARG A 152 -7.22 -13.11 1.66
N ALA A 153 -6.56 -12.16 2.30
CA ALA A 153 -6.96 -11.68 3.62
C ALA A 153 -8.28 -10.91 3.58
N HIS A 154 -8.52 -10.06 2.56
CA HIS A 154 -9.84 -9.44 2.37
C HIS A 154 -10.95 -10.47 2.16
N ALA A 155 -10.69 -11.54 1.39
CA ALA A 155 -11.66 -12.62 1.22
C ALA A 155 -11.94 -13.35 2.54
N GLN A 156 -10.91 -13.62 3.35
CA GLN A 156 -11.07 -14.26 4.66
C GLN A 156 -11.83 -13.35 5.64
N ALA A 157 -11.44 -12.09 5.75
CA ALA A 157 -12.10 -11.09 6.59
C ALA A 157 -13.56 -10.86 6.16
N GLY A 158 -13.85 -10.82 4.86
CA GLY A 158 -15.21 -10.67 4.34
C GLY A 158 -16.11 -11.87 4.63
N ASN A 159 -15.57 -13.09 4.52
CA ASN A 159 -16.29 -14.31 4.90
C ASN A 159 -16.58 -14.35 6.40
N GLU A 160 -15.61 -13.98 7.23
CA GLU A 160 -15.78 -13.90 8.69
C GLU A 160 -16.80 -12.82 9.07
N ALA A 161 -16.73 -11.64 8.44
CA ALA A 161 -17.70 -10.57 8.66
C ALA A 161 -19.13 -11.00 8.32
N SER A 162 -19.30 -11.68 7.18
CA SER A 162 -20.60 -12.21 6.75
C SER A 162 -21.10 -13.28 7.71
N SER A 163 -20.23 -14.21 8.13
CA SER A 163 -20.58 -15.25 9.11
C SER A 163 -21.00 -14.66 10.46
N LEU A 164 -20.30 -13.62 10.94
CA LEU A 164 -20.67 -12.93 12.17
C LEU A 164 -22.04 -12.26 12.05
N GLN A 165 -22.27 -11.55 10.95
CA GLN A 165 -23.57 -10.90 10.70
C GLN A 165 -24.70 -11.92 10.57
N ASP A 166 -24.47 -13.05 9.90
CA ASP A 166 -25.43 -14.15 9.77
C ASP A 166 -25.72 -14.80 11.13
N ASP A 167 -24.70 -15.07 11.95
CA ASP A 167 -24.89 -15.64 13.28
C ASP A 167 -25.65 -14.68 14.21
N TRP A 168 -25.38 -13.38 14.12
CA TRP A 168 -26.12 -12.36 14.85
C TRP A 168 -27.58 -12.28 14.38
N ALA A 169 -27.84 -12.31 13.07
CA ALA A 169 -29.19 -12.29 12.50
C ALA A 169 -30.00 -13.53 12.89
N ASN A 170 -29.36 -14.69 13.00
CA ASN A 170 -29.97 -15.94 13.43
C ASN A 170 -30.02 -16.11 14.96
N GLY A 171 -29.63 -15.08 15.73
CA GLY A 171 -29.69 -15.10 17.18
C GLY A 171 -28.76 -16.12 17.85
N LYS A 172 -27.74 -16.63 17.13
CA LYS A 172 -26.70 -17.48 17.73
C LYS A 172 -25.83 -16.61 18.61
N ARG A 173 -26.24 -16.51 19.87
CA ARG A 173 -25.52 -15.76 20.89
C ARG A 173 -24.37 -16.60 21.41
N ASN A 174 -23.17 -16.04 21.41
CA ASN A 174 -22.06 -16.61 22.19
C ASN A 174 -21.61 -15.59 23.25
N PRO A 175 -22.44 -15.35 24.29
CA PRO A 175 -22.10 -14.39 25.35
C PRO A 175 -21.10 -15.07 26.29
N GLY A 176 -19.83 -14.70 26.20
CA GLY A 176 -18.79 -15.32 27.01
C GLY A 176 -17.39 -14.78 26.78
N LEU A 177 -16.40 -15.48 27.32
CA LEU A 177 -15.00 -15.30 26.99
C LEU A 177 -14.79 -15.85 25.56
N PHE A 178 -14.34 -15.00 24.66
CA PHE A 178 -14.03 -15.39 23.29
C PHE A 178 -12.79 -16.29 23.28
N GLU A 179 -12.81 -17.33 22.44
CA GLU A 179 -11.63 -18.15 22.22
C GLU A 179 -10.58 -17.37 21.42
N PRO A 180 -9.26 -17.60 21.63
CA PRO A 180 -8.23 -16.96 20.83
C PRO A 180 -8.41 -17.21 19.33
N GLY A 181 -8.59 -16.14 18.56
CA GLY A 181 -8.88 -16.20 17.12
C GLY A 181 -10.36 -16.14 16.75
N GLN A 182 -11.27 -16.16 17.72
CA GLN A 182 -12.70 -16.06 17.47
C GLN A 182 -13.10 -14.61 17.18
N GLY A 183 -13.73 -14.39 16.02
CA GLY A 183 -14.37 -13.11 15.70
C GLY A 183 -15.53 -12.80 16.64
N PHE A 184 -15.66 -11.54 17.07
CA PHE A 184 -16.74 -11.13 17.98
C PHE A 184 -17.36 -9.76 17.70
N ALA A 185 -16.72 -8.96 16.86
CA ALA A 185 -17.20 -7.64 16.49
C ALA A 185 -16.74 -7.26 15.08
N LEU A 186 -17.31 -6.18 14.54
CA LEU A 186 -16.82 -5.50 13.34
C LEU A 186 -16.31 -4.13 13.73
N LEU A 187 -15.13 -3.77 13.22
CA LEU A 187 -14.58 -2.43 13.29
C LEU A 187 -14.89 -1.70 11.99
N HIS A 188 -15.49 -0.52 12.11
CA HIS A 188 -15.77 0.39 11.01
C HIS A 188 -14.97 1.68 11.21
N ILE A 189 -14.24 2.12 10.17
CA ILE A 189 -13.58 3.43 10.12
C ILE A 189 -14.00 4.09 8.80
N PRO A 190 -15.15 4.80 8.77
CA PRO A 190 -15.75 5.33 7.54
C PRO A 190 -14.80 6.21 6.73
N LYS A 191 -14.02 7.06 7.42
CA LYS A 191 -13.05 7.97 6.79
C LYS A 191 -11.99 7.24 5.94
N LEU A 192 -11.71 5.99 6.28
CA LEU A 192 -10.68 5.16 5.64
C LEU A 192 -11.27 4.03 4.79
N ASP A 193 -12.61 3.94 4.68
CA ASP A 193 -13.31 2.84 4.03
C ASP A 193 -12.91 1.44 4.57
N VAL A 194 -12.75 1.36 5.91
CA VAL A 194 -12.37 0.12 6.59
C VAL A 194 -13.60 -0.50 7.24
N VAL A 195 -13.88 -1.76 6.88
CA VAL A 195 -14.80 -2.65 7.60
C VAL A 195 -14.08 -3.98 7.78
N VAL A 196 -13.79 -4.34 9.03
CA VAL A 196 -12.95 -5.50 9.34
C VAL A 196 -13.41 -6.23 10.61
N PRO A 197 -13.38 -7.57 10.66
CA PRO A 197 -13.66 -8.31 11.89
C PRO A 197 -12.62 -8.03 12.97
N ILE A 198 -13.10 -7.94 14.21
CA ILE A 198 -12.31 -7.97 15.42
C ILE A 198 -12.37 -9.38 15.99
N ALA A 199 -11.21 -9.99 16.20
CA ALA A 199 -11.09 -11.28 16.88
C ALA A 199 -10.33 -11.15 18.20
N GLU A 200 -10.55 -12.09 19.11
CA GLU A 200 -9.86 -12.13 20.40
C GLU A 200 -8.40 -12.57 20.23
N GLY A 201 -7.47 -11.82 20.81
CA GLY A 201 -6.03 -12.07 20.73
C GLY A 201 -5.36 -11.43 19.51
N THR A 202 -4.03 -11.35 19.56
CA THR A 202 -3.18 -10.68 18.55
C THR A 202 -2.25 -11.66 17.81
N ASP A 203 -2.56 -12.96 17.83
CA ASP A 203 -1.77 -13.98 17.12
C ASP A 203 -1.76 -13.72 15.61
N LYS A 204 -0.57 -13.81 15.01
CA LYS A 204 -0.39 -13.54 13.58
C LYS A 204 -1.20 -14.49 12.71
N LYS A 205 -1.09 -15.81 12.92
CA LYS A 205 -1.66 -16.80 11.98
C LYS A 205 -3.16 -17.00 12.16
N ARG A 206 -3.65 -16.83 13.38
CA ARG A 206 -5.07 -17.01 13.73
C ARG A 206 -5.87 -15.74 13.52
N VAL A 207 -5.25 -14.55 13.68
CA VAL A 207 -5.95 -13.27 13.63
C VAL A 207 -5.41 -12.37 12.52
N LEU A 208 -4.21 -11.80 12.71
CA LEU A 208 -3.76 -10.66 11.90
C LEU A 208 -3.55 -11.02 10.42
N ASP A 209 -2.91 -12.16 10.13
CA ASP A 209 -2.63 -12.65 8.77
C ASP A 209 -3.91 -13.14 8.04
N ARG A 210 -5.06 -13.17 8.73
CA ARG A 210 -6.37 -13.46 8.14
C ARG A 210 -7.13 -12.20 7.73
N GLY A 211 -6.48 -11.03 7.85
CA GLY A 211 -7.09 -9.74 7.55
C GLY A 211 -8.03 -9.22 8.61
N MET A 212 -7.98 -9.77 9.82
CA MET A 212 -8.73 -9.27 10.98
C MET A 212 -7.86 -8.32 11.82
N VAL A 213 -8.51 -7.58 12.71
CA VAL A 213 -7.83 -6.86 13.80
C VAL A 213 -7.97 -7.67 15.09
N GLY A 214 -6.93 -7.65 15.92
CA GLY A 214 -6.87 -8.43 17.16
C GLY A 214 -7.09 -7.56 18.39
N HIS A 215 -7.98 -7.98 19.28
CA HIS A 215 -8.08 -7.42 20.63
C HIS A 215 -6.93 -7.94 21.50
N TYR A 216 -6.27 -7.05 22.26
CA TYR A 216 -5.26 -7.47 23.22
C TYR A 216 -5.91 -8.23 24.37
N ALA A 217 -5.71 -9.55 24.38
CA ALA A 217 -6.36 -10.49 25.29
C ALA A 217 -5.36 -11.32 26.11
N GLU A 218 -4.09 -11.28 25.71
CA GLU A 218 -2.99 -12.01 26.31
C GLU A 218 -2.62 -11.46 27.69
N GLU A 219 -2.10 -12.34 28.55
CA GLU A 219 -1.66 -11.97 29.89
C GLU A 219 -0.62 -10.84 29.85
N GLY A 220 -0.75 -9.88 30.78
CA GLY A 220 0.13 -8.71 30.89
C GLY A 220 -0.22 -7.53 29.98
N VAL A 221 -0.97 -7.74 28.89
CA VAL A 221 -1.42 -6.68 27.97
C VAL A 221 -2.93 -6.68 27.72
N LYS A 222 -3.68 -7.55 28.41
CA LYS A 222 -5.14 -7.65 28.27
C LYS A 222 -5.84 -6.31 28.50
N THR A 223 -6.66 -5.91 27.54
CA THR A 223 -7.42 -4.65 27.57
C THR A 223 -8.90 -4.86 27.91
N ALA A 224 -9.61 -3.76 28.18
CA ALA A 224 -11.03 -3.80 28.54
C ALA A 224 -11.91 -3.95 27.29
N MET A 225 -13.00 -4.71 27.38
CA MET A 225 -14.01 -4.81 26.32
C MET A 225 -14.78 -3.48 26.15
N PRO A 226 -15.36 -3.20 24.97
CA PRO A 226 -16.03 -1.93 24.71
C PRO A 226 -17.26 -1.68 25.60
N ASP A 227 -17.90 -2.72 26.13
CA ASP A 227 -19.04 -2.65 27.06
C ASP A 227 -18.64 -2.36 28.52
N ALA A 228 -17.33 -2.39 28.83
CA ALA A 228 -16.85 -1.99 30.15
C ALA A 228 -17.20 -0.52 30.44
N ARG A 229 -17.58 -0.25 31.69
CA ARG A 229 -17.97 1.11 32.14
C ARG A 229 -16.83 2.12 32.01
N THR A 230 -15.60 1.67 32.21
CA THR A 230 -14.36 2.42 31.99
C THR A 230 -13.26 1.47 31.55
N GLY A 231 -12.28 1.97 30.82
CA GLY A 231 -11.12 1.23 30.38
C GLY A 231 -10.64 1.69 29.01
N ASN A 232 -9.67 0.95 28.49
CA ASN A 232 -9.11 1.14 27.17
C ASN A 232 -9.32 -0.16 26.39
N PHE A 233 -9.95 -0.10 25.22
CA PHE A 233 -10.12 -1.23 24.30
C PHE A 233 -9.00 -1.18 23.26
N GLY A 234 -8.02 -2.07 23.39
CA GLY A 234 -6.84 -2.09 22.55
C GLY A 234 -7.00 -3.03 21.35
N LEU A 235 -6.65 -2.55 20.16
CA LEU A 235 -6.67 -3.31 18.91
C LEU A 235 -5.32 -3.23 18.20
N ALA A 236 -4.86 -4.36 17.66
CA ALA A 236 -3.70 -4.46 16.78
C ALA A 236 -4.14 -4.81 15.35
N GLY A 237 -3.48 -4.22 14.35
CA GLY A 237 -3.78 -4.48 12.95
C GLY A 237 -2.58 -4.24 12.02
N HIS A 238 -2.54 -4.96 10.90
CA HIS A 238 -1.47 -4.83 9.92
C HIS A 238 -1.48 -3.46 9.23
N ARG A 239 -0.27 -2.98 8.91
CA ARG A 239 -0.03 -1.70 8.20
C ARG A 239 0.06 -1.87 6.68
N ASN A 240 0.60 -3.00 6.20
CA ASN A 240 1.05 -3.12 4.80
C ASN A 240 0.70 -4.46 4.13
N THR A 241 0.21 -5.44 4.89
CA THR A 241 -0.07 -6.79 4.38
C THR A 241 -1.39 -7.30 4.96
N HIS A 242 -1.85 -8.42 4.42
CA HIS A 242 -3.07 -9.11 4.81
C HIS A 242 -4.26 -8.15 4.99
N GLY A 243 -4.56 -7.37 3.96
CA GLY A 243 -5.71 -6.46 3.94
C GLY A 243 -5.47 -5.12 4.63
N GLU A 244 -4.35 -4.99 5.35
CA GLU A 244 -3.78 -3.73 5.82
C GLU A 244 -4.79 -2.74 6.49
N PRO A 245 -5.64 -3.21 7.42
CA PRO A 245 -6.75 -2.42 7.96
C PRO A 245 -6.28 -1.12 8.62
N PHE A 246 -5.04 -1.07 9.11
CA PHE A 246 -4.47 0.11 9.78
C PHE A 246 -3.43 0.87 8.96
N ARG A 247 -3.34 0.65 7.64
CA ARG A 247 -2.38 1.35 6.79
C ARG A 247 -2.42 2.87 6.95
N TYR A 248 -3.64 3.42 6.98
CA TYR A 248 -3.90 4.85 6.90
C TYR A 248 -4.50 5.46 8.18
N ILE A 249 -4.38 4.81 9.33
CA ILE A 249 -4.89 5.39 10.60
C ILE A 249 -4.19 6.72 10.95
N ASN A 250 -3.01 6.98 10.40
CA ASN A 250 -2.33 8.28 10.49
C ASN A 250 -3.06 9.43 9.79
N ARG A 251 -4.05 9.14 8.93
CA ARG A 251 -4.85 10.14 8.23
C ARG A 251 -6.09 10.57 9.02
N LEU A 252 -6.39 9.87 10.11
CA LEU A 252 -7.48 10.24 11.01
C LEU A 252 -7.18 11.57 11.70
N LYS A 253 -8.20 12.39 11.84
CA LYS A 253 -8.18 13.69 12.51
C LYS A 253 -9.05 13.64 13.76
N PRO A 254 -8.80 14.53 14.75
CA PRO A 254 -9.67 14.64 15.91
C PRO A 254 -11.14 14.79 15.51
N GLY A 255 -12.00 13.93 16.04
CA GLY A 255 -13.42 13.88 15.72
C GLY A 255 -13.84 12.81 14.71
N ASP A 256 -12.92 12.24 13.92
CA ASP A 256 -13.26 11.20 12.95
C ASP A 256 -13.81 9.95 13.67
N PRO A 257 -14.89 9.34 13.17
CA PRO A 257 -15.55 8.22 13.83
C PRO A 257 -14.78 6.90 13.68
N ILE A 258 -14.74 6.13 14.77
CA ILE A 258 -14.28 4.75 14.83
C ILE A 258 -15.40 3.97 15.53
N VAL A 259 -16.07 3.06 14.82
CA VAL A 259 -17.27 2.39 15.33
C VAL A 259 -17.00 0.90 15.51
N VAL A 260 -17.30 0.39 16.71
CA VAL A 260 -17.28 -1.04 17.01
C VAL A 260 -18.72 -1.56 17.03
N GLU A 261 -19.05 -2.44 16.08
CA GLU A 261 -20.33 -3.13 16.00
C GLU A 261 -20.21 -4.52 16.62
N THR A 262 -21.06 -4.82 17.60
CA THR A 262 -21.20 -6.16 18.19
C THR A 262 -22.57 -6.73 17.88
N GLN A 263 -22.85 -7.94 18.37
CA GLN A 263 -24.17 -8.56 18.25
C GLN A 263 -25.29 -7.65 18.77
N ASP A 264 -25.07 -6.98 19.91
CA ASP A 264 -26.11 -6.28 20.66
C ASP A 264 -26.03 -4.75 20.51
N LYS A 265 -24.85 -4.18 20.20
CA LYS A 265 -24.59 -2.75 20.33
C LYS A 265 -23.63 -2.19 19.27
N TYR A 266 -23.72 -0.89 19.04
CA TYR A 266 -22.72 -0.05 18.40
C TYR A 266 -22.04 0.82 19.47
N PHE A 267 -20.72 0.85 19.45
CA PHE A 267 -19.90 1.74 20.27
C PHE A 267 -19.18 2.73 19.36
N VAL A 268 -19.55 4.00 19.45
CA VAL A 268 -18.97 5.06 18.61
C VAL A 268 -17.88 5.77 19.39
N TYR A 269 -16.67 5.70 18.88
CA TYR A 269 -15.53 6.48 19.36
C TYR A 269 -15.23 7.60 18.36
N LYS A 270 -14.67 8.70 18.86
CA LYS A 270 -14.06 9.74 18.03
C LYS A 270 -12.55 9.73 18.25
N MET A 271 -11.79 9.78 17.17
CA MET A 271 -10.34 9.95 17.25
C MET A 271 -10.01 11.20 18.06
N ALA A 272 -9.02 11.09 18.95
CA ALA A 272 -8.66 12.13 19.91
C ALA A 272 -7.17 12.51 19.81
N SER A 273 -6.27 11.52 19.73
CA SER A 273 -4.83 11.75 19.77
C SER A 273 -4.07 10.69 18.96
N ILE A 274 -2.85 11.01 18.57
CA ILE A 274 -1.94 10.13 17.82
C ILE A 274 -0.51 10.25 18.36
N LEU A 275 0.14 9.11 18.55
CA LEU A 275 1.58 9.00 18.76
C LEU A 275 2.19 8.34 17.51
N PRO A 276 2.81 9.12 16.61
CA PRO A 276 3.18 8.65 15.29
C PRO A 276 4.29 7.59 15.32
N VAL A 277 5.16 7.62 16.34
CA VAL A 277 6.28 6.70 16.50
C VAL A 277 6.51 6.42 17.99
N THR A 278 6.55 5.14 18.37
CA THR A 278 6.94 4.66 19.70
C THR A 278 7.65 3.30 19.61
N SER A 279 8.34 2.92 20.67
CA SER A 279 8.98 1.61 20.77
C SER A 279 7.95 0.48 20.73
N PRO A 280 8.22 -0.67 20.06
CA PRO A 280 7.36 -1.85 20.14
C PRO A 280 7.13 -2.37 21.57
N SER A 281 8.02 -2.04 22.50
CA SER A 281 7.92 -2.43 23.92
C SER A 281 7.14 -1.43 24.79
N ASN A 282 6.65 -0.31 24.25
CA ASN A 282 5.83 0.62 25.01
C ASN A 282 4.40 0.08 25.14
N THR A 283 4.16 -0.76 26.15
CA THR A 283 2.84 -1.33 26.45
C THR A 283 1.93 -0.36 27.23
N ALA A 284 2.48 0.70 27.82
CA ALA A 284 1.71 1.69 28.60
C ALA A 284 0.66 2.44 27.76
N VAL A 285 0.81 2.42 26.43
CA VAL A 285 -0.19 2.93 25.48
C VAL A 285 -1.53 2.18 25.55
N LEU A 286 -1.53 0.96 26.11
CA LEU A 286 -2.69 0.10 26.32
C LEU A 286 -3.26 0.20 27.75
N ASP A 287 -2.64 0.98 28.64
CA ASP A 287 -3.13 1.17 30.00
C ASP A 287 -4.60 1.65 29.99
N ALA A 288 -5.34 1.33 31.06
CA ALA A 288 -6.74 1.73 31.21
C ALA A 288 -6.94 3.26 31.09
N ILE A 289 -5.91 4.04 31.43
CA ILE A 289 -5.83 5.48 31.18
C ILE A 289 -4.52 5.74 30.43
N PRO A 290 -4.53 5.81 29.08
CA PRO A 290 -3.31 5.95 28.30
C PRO A 290 -2.80 7.40 28.38
N LYS A 291 -1.80 7.61 29.24
CA LYS A 291 -1.27 8.95 29.57
C LYS A 291 -0.61 9.65 28.39
N ASP A 292 0.02 8.89 27.50
CA ASP A 292 0.64 9.40 26.25
C ASP A 292 -0.40 10.04 25.32
N ALA A 293 -1.68 9.66 25.46
CA ALA A 293 -2.79 10.29 24.73
C ALA A 293 -3.24 11.64 25.32
N GLY A 294 -2.71 12.03 26.49
CA GLY A 294 -3.13 13.21 27.25
C GLY A 294 -4.34 12.97 28.18
N PHE A 295 -4.80 11.72 28.32
CA PHE A 295 -5.90 11.39 29.23
C PHE A 295 -5.42 11.30 30.68
N THR A 296 -6.20 11.87 31.59
CA THR A 296 -5.85 11.97 33.03
C THR A 296 -6.89 11.37 33.97
N LYS A 297 -8.04 10.95 33.44
CA LYS A 297 -9.16 10.41 34.21
C LYS A 297 -9.60 9.07 33.64
N ALA A 298 -10.32 8.29 34.43
CA ALA A 298 -10.98 7.11 33.91
C ALA A 298 -12.04 7.52 32.86
N GLY A 299 -12.05 6.83 31.73
CA GLY A 299 -12.96 7.05 30.62
C GLY A 299 -13.15 5.76 29.83
N ARG A 300 -13.76 5.86 28.65
CA ARG A 300 -13.92 4.75 27.71
C ARG A 300 -13.13 5.06 26.46
N TYR A 301 -11.99 4.41 26.33
CA TYR A 301 -11.01 4.68 25.29
C TYR A 301 -10.92 3.52 24.30
N ILE A 302 -10.47 3.82 23.09
CA ILE A 302 -10.02 2.83 22.11
C ILE A 302 -8.59 3.17 21.71
N THR A 303 -7.75 2.14 21.55
CA THR A 303 -6.36 2.27 21.09
C THR A 303 -6.16 1.41 19.86
N LEU A 304 -5.70 1.99 18.75
CA LEU A 304 -5.34 1.29 17.53
C LEU A 304 -3.81 1.27 17.41
N THR A 305 -3.21 0.09 17.28
CA THR A 305 -1.75 -0.09 17.18
C THR A 305 -1.37 -0.73 15.85
N THR A 306 -0.33 -0.20 15.20
CA THR A 306 0.19 -0.78 13.97
C THR A 306 1.70 -0.54 13.81
N CYS A 307 2.33 -1.20 12.83
CA CYS A 307 3.76 -1.02 12.55
C CYS A 307 4.06 0.31 11.84
N THR A 308 5.21 0.90 12.13
CA THR A 308 5.68 2.10 11.42
C THR A 308 7.21 2.15 11.38
N PRO A 309 7.83 2.81 10.38
CA PRO A 309 7.29 3.26 9.08
C PRO A 309 6.64 2.16 8.23
N GLU A 310 6.11 2.50 7.06
CA GLU A 310 5.56 1.51 6.12
C GLU A 310 6.63 0.49 5.69
N PHE A 311 6.22 -0.75 5.48
CA PHE A 311 7.06 -1.88 5.06
C PHE A 311 8.16 -2.29 6.06
N THR A 312 8.07 -1.81 7.30
CA THR A 312 8.96 -2.21 8.41
C THR A 312 8.15 -2.45 9.69
N SER A 313 8.77 -3.13 10.65
CA SER A 313 8.21 -3.41 11.98
C SER A 313 9.04 -2.77 13.11
N LYS A 314 9.93 -1.83 12.76
CA LYS A 314 10.89 -1.18 13.67
C LYS A 314 10.22 -0.47 14.84
N TYR A 315 9.13 0.26 14.58
CA TYR A 315 8.39 1.03 15.58
C TYR A 315 6.89 0.73 15.52
N ARG A 316 6.14 1.37 16.40
CA ARG A 316 4.68 1.36 16.41
C ARG A 316 4.12 2.77 16.26
N MET A 317 2.97 2.85 15.61
CA MET A 317 2.11 4.02 15.56
C MET A 317 0.86 3.72 16.37
N ILE A 318 0.42 4.69 17.17
CA ILE A 318 -0.71 4.54 18.07
C ILE A 318 -1.74 5.65 17.80
N VAL A 319 -3.00 5.28 17.65
CA VAL A 319 -4.13 6.21 17.59
C VAL A 319 -5.05 5.93 18.75
N TRP A 320 -5.49 6.97 19.45
CA TRP A 320 -6.48 6.88 20.52
C TRP A 320 -7.77 7.57 20.14
N GLY A 321 -8.89 7.02 20.62
CA GLY A 321 -10.20 7.65 20.55
C GLY A 321 -10.95 7.60 21.89
N THR A 322 -11.95 8.45 22.02
CA THR A 322 -12.85 8.51 23.18
C THR A 322 -14.27 8.11 22.77
N MET A 323 -14.94 7.29 23.57
CA MET A 323 -16.32 6.91 23.29
C MET A 323 -17.25 8.11 23.46
N VAL A 324 -18.16 8.29 22.51
CA VAL A 324 -19.17 9.35 22.48
C VAL A 324 -20.61 8.83 22.45
N GLU A 325 -20.81 7.59 22.00
CA GLU A 325 -22.13 6.96 21.95
C GLU A 325 -22.02 5.46 22.24
N GLU A 326 -22.95 4.94 23.04
CA GLU A 326 -23.26 3.52 23.13
C GLU A 326 -24.72 3.35 22.71
N ARG A 327 -24.93 2.63 21.61
CA ARG A 327 -26.24 2.49 20.97
C ARG A 327 -26.62 1.03 20.88
N SER A 328 -27.82 0.68 21.29
CA SER A 328 -28.34 -0.68 21.13
C SER A 328 -28.72 -0.93 19.66
N ARG A 329 -28.48 -2.14 19.15
CA ARG A 329 -28.64 -2.48 17.73
C ARG A 329 -30.08 -2.37 17.23
N ASP A 330 -31.06 -2.58 18.11
CA ASP A 330 -32.49 -2.37 17.86
C ASP A 330 -32.84 -0.91 17.48
N LYS A 331 -31.98 0.06 17.82
CA LYS A 331 -32.12 1.47 17.42
C LYS A 331 -31.54 1.76 16.03
N GLY A 332 -31.09 0.75 15.29
CA GLY A 332 -30.44 0.89 13.99
C GLY A 332 -29.00 1.42 14.07
N LYS A 333 -28.37 1.56 12.89
CA LYS A 333 -27.00 2.04 12.75
C LYS A 333 -26.86 3.49 13.29
N PRO A 334 -25.73 3.85 13.90
CA PRO A 334 -25.45 5.24 14.29
C PRO A 334 -25.21 6.13 13.06
N ASP A 335 -25.39 7.44 13.23
CA ASP A 335 -25.21 8.45 12.18
C ASP A 335 -23.84 8.32 11.49
N ALA A 336 -22.81 7.98 12.28
CA ALA A 336 -21.46 7.75 11.80
C ALA A 336 -21.32 6.66 10.71
N LEU A 337 -22.32 5.79 10.50
CA LEU A 337 -22.28 4.72 9.49
C LEU A 337 -23.31 4.89 8.36
N VAL A 338 -24.04 6.01 8.31
CA VAL A 338 -25.07 6.26 7.28
C VAL A 338 -24.81 7.51 6.44
N ASP A 339 -23.76 8.27 6.77
CA ASP A 339 -23.31 9.48 6.06
C ASP A 339 -22.24 9.20 4.99
#